data_AF-A0A7V4MFR6-F1
#
_entry.id   AF-A0A7V4MFR6-F1
#
_cell.length_a   1.000
_cell.length_b   1.000
_cell.length_c   1.000
_cell.angle_alpha   90.00
_cell.angle_beta   90.00
_cell.angle_gamma   90.00
#
_symmetry.space_group_name_H-M   'P 1'
#
loop_
_entity.id
_entity.type
_entity.pdbx_description
1 polymer ?
#
loop_
_entity_poly.entity_id
_entity_poly.type
_entity_poly.pdbx_seq_one_letter_code
_entity_poly.pdbx_strand_id
1 'polypeptide(L)' 'MRLSELKNLPAEQPEARLRFRLPNGEFTPAHVHITEVARVDKRFMDCGGTLRMESYCRLQTWDANDGEHRLTAGKCCA' A
#
# COMPACT_ATOMS: atom_id res chain seq x y z
N MET A 1 2.55 4.57 -1.15
CA MET A 1 3.92 4.01 -1.29
C MET A 1 4.30 3.99 -2.77
N ARG A 2 5.59 3.89 -3.12
CA ARG A 2 5.95 3.69 -4.54
C ARG A 2 5.51 2.30 -4.99
N LEU A 3 4.99 2.20 -6.21
CA LEU A 3 4.49 0.92 -6.72
C LEU A 3 5.58 -0.16 -6.77
N SER A 4 6.84 0.24 -7.03
CA SER A 4 7.99 -0.66 -7.03
C SER A 4 8.28 -1.28 -5.65
N GLU A 5 8.04 -0.55 -4.56
CA GLU A 5 8.29 -1.03 -3.20
C GLU A 5 7.26 -2.09 -2.80
N LEU A 6 6.00 -1.92 -3.23
CA LEU A 6 4.93 -2.86 -2.93
C LEU A 6 5.10 -4.20 -3.65
N LYS A 7 5.57 -4.18 -4.89
CA LYS A 7 5.67 -5.37 -5.77
C LYS A 7 6.67 -6.42 -5.30
N ASN A 8 7.68 -6.04 -4.52
CA ASN A 8 8.72 -6.97 -4.10
C ASN A 8 8.34 -7.78 -2.85
N LEU A 9 7.43 -7.25 -2.02
CA LEU A 9 7.05 -7.88 -0.75
C LEU A 9 6.43 -9.29 -0.88
N PRO A 10 5.51 -9.58 -1.81
CA PRO A 10 4.86 -10.89 -1.90
C PRO A 10 5.76 -11.99 -2.42
N ALA A 11 6.71 -11.64 -3.29
CA ALA A 11 7.65 -12.59 -3.88
C ALA A 11 8.63 -13.12 -2.82
N GLU A 12 9.02 -12.27 -1.86
CA GLU A 12 9.96 -12.63 -0.81
C GLU A 12 9.28 -13.28 0.41
N GLN A 13 8.09 -12.80 0.80
CA GLN A 13 7.42 -13.24 2.03
C GLN A 13 5.88 -13.27 1.90
N PRO A 14 5.29 -14.23 1.17
CA PRO A 14 3.86 -14.25 0.86
C PRO A 14 2.96 -14.37 2.10
N GLU A 15 3.43 -15.01 3.17
CA GLU A 15 2.69 -15.18 4.43
C GLU A 15 2.90 -14.03 5.44
N ALA A 16 3.72 -13.03 5.09
CA ALA A 16 3.93 -11.87 5.95
C ALA A 16 2.61 -11.13 6.19
N ARG A 17 2.28 -10.91 7.46
CA ARG A 17 1.11 -10.14 7.87
C ARG A 17 1.36 -8.66 7.61
N LEU A 18 0.47 -8.02 6.87
CA LEU A 18 0.60 -6.60 6.56
C LEU A 18 0.09 -5.75 7.72
N ARG A 19 0.81 -4.66 8.02
CA ARG A 19 0.36 -3.60 8.93
C ARG A 19 0.61 -2.25 8.26
N PHE A 20 -0.41 -1.41 8.25
CA PHE A 20 -0.32 -0.09 7.66
C PHE A 20 -0.06 0.94 8.76
N ARG A 21 0.93 1.80 8.54
CA ARG A 21 1.21 2.94 9.42
C ARG A 21 0.61 4.20 8.82
N LEU A 22 -0.21 4.87 9.59
CA LEU A 22 -0.85 6.14 9.25
C LEU A 22 0.18 7.29 9.30
N PRO A 23 -0.10 8.44 8.67
CA PRO A 23 0.81 9.59 8.68
C PRO A 23 1.10 10.14 10.07
N ASN A 24 0.18 9.95 11.02
CA ASN A 24 0.38 10.32 12.43
C ASN A 24 1.33 9.36 13.19
N GLY A 25 1.82 8.30 12.55
CA GLY A 25 2.72 7.31 13.12
C GLY A 25 2.03 6.10 13.75
N GLU A 26 0.71 6.14 13.94
CA GLU A 26 -0.06 5.02 14.48
C GLU A 26 -0.25 3.91 13.45
N PHE A 27 -0.47 2.68 13.93
CA PHE A 27 -0.82 1.57 13.04
C PHE A 27 -2.33 1.42 12.95
N THR A 28 -2.82 1.06 11.76
CA THR A 28 -4.19 0.59 11.61
C THR A 28 -4.41 -0.70 12.41
N PRO A 29 -5.68 -1.05 12.72
CA PRO A 29 -6.05 -2.38 13.17
C PRO A 29 -5.47 -3.47 12.25
N ALA A 30 -5.22 -4.65 12.81
CA ALA A 30 -4.64 -5.77 12.07
C ALA A 30 -5.64 -6.44 11.11
N HIS A 31 -6.93 -6.17 11.26
CA HIS A 31 -8.04 -6.78 10.52
C HIS A 31 -8.68 -5.82 9.51
N VAL A 32 -7.92 -4.85 9.01
CA VAL A 32 -8.42 -3.96 7.95
C VAL A 32 -8.62 -4.70 6.64
N HIS A 33 -9.65 -4.31 5.92
CA HIS A 33 -9.97 -4.75 4.57
C HIS A 33 -9.44 -3.74 3.57
N ILE A 34 -8.84 -4.20 2.48
CA ILE A 34 -8.57 -3.31 1.34
C ILE A 34 -9.81 -3.32 0.45
N THR A 35 -10.43 -2.15 0.30
CA THR A 35 -11.64 -2.00 -0.50
C THR A 35 -11.35 -1.41 -1.88
N GLU A 36 -10.20 -0.75 -2.04
CA GLU A 36 -9.76 -0.18 -3.32
C GLU A 36 -8.24 -0.21 -3.43
N VAL A 37 -7.76 -0.50 -4.64
CA VAL A 37 -6.35 -0.40 -5.03
C VAL A 37 -6.26 0.51 -6.25
N ALA A 38 -5.60 1.65 -6.09
CA ALA A 38 -5.42 2.63 -7.16
C ALA A 38 -3.94 2.79 -7.52
N ARG A 39 -3.67 2.83 -8.83
CA ARG A 39 -2.38 3.27 -9.38
C ARG A 39 -2.46 4.76 -9.70
N VAL A 40 -1.51 5.53 -9.17
CA VAL A 40 -1.39 6.97 -9.43
C VAL A 40 -0.07 7.23 -10.14
N ASP A 41 -0.15 7.51 -11.44
CA ASP A 41 1.01 7.94 -12.23
C ASP A 41 1.06 9.47 -12.26
N LYS A 42 2.20 10.02 -11.83
CA LYS A 42 2.48 11.46 -11.83
C LYS A 42 3.58 11.75 -12.83
N ARG A 43 3.32 12.73 -13.69
CA ARG A 43 4.31 13.30 -14.60
C ARG A 43 4.29 14.81 -14.43
N PHE A 44 5.37 15.36 -13.90
CA PHE A 44 5.42 16.77 -13.50
C PHE A 44 6.83 17.33 -13.63
N MET A 45 6.96 18.65 -13.67
CA MET A 45 8.24 19.36 -13.66
C MET A 45 8.44 19.96 -12.27
N ASP A 46 9.61 19.76 -11.67
CA ASP A 46 9.96 20.41 -10.40
C ASP A 46 10.41 21.87 -10.59
N CYS A 47 10.60 22.61 -9.49
CA CYS A 47 11.02 24.02 -9.55
C CYS A 47 12.41 24.23 -10.17
N GLY A 48 13.21 23.16 -10.33
CA GLY A 48 14.49 23.18 -11.05
C GLY A 48 14.37 22.86 -12.54
N GLY A 49 13.15 22.69 -13.07
CA GLY A 49 12.92 22.36 -14.48
C GLY A 49 13.11 20.88 -14.82
N THR A 50 13.32 20.00 -13.83
CA THR A 50 13.53 18.57 -14.10
C THR A 50 12.19 17.86 -14.28
N LEU A 51 12.03 17.15 -15.39
CA LEU A 51 10.87 16.27 -15.61
C LEU A 51 10.97 15.04 -14.68
N ARG A 52 9.95 14.83 -13.87
CA ARG A 52 9.79 13.71 -12.96
C ARG A 52 8.65 12.81 -13.42
N MET A 53 8.86 11.51 -13.25
CA MET A 53 7.86 10.47 -13.46
C MET A 53 7.84 9.58 -12.23
N GLU A 54 6.69 9.47 -11.58
CA GLU A 54 6.53 8.68 -10.37
C GLU A 54 5.24 7.87 -10.42
N SER A 55 5.30 6.61 -10.02
CA SER A 55 4.15 5.72 -9.93
C SER A 55 3.93 5.27 -8.50
N TYR A 56 2.75 5.55 -7.97
CA TYR A 56 2.37 5.22 -6.60
C TYR A 56 1.24 4.21 -6.57
N CYS A 57 1.25 3.37 -5.54
CA CYS A 57 0.09 2.60 -5.13
C CYS A 57 -0.62 3.33 -3.98
N ARG A 58 -1.93 3.51 -4.11
CA ARG A 58 -2.83 4.02 -3.08
C ARG A 58 -3.84 2.93 -2.73
N LEU A 59 -3.96 2.67 -1.43
CA LEU A 59 -4.88 1.68 -0.89
C LEU A 59 -5.95 2.41 -0.08
N GLN A 60 -7.20 2.04 -0.27
CA GLN A 60 -8.28 2.38 0.65
C GLN A 60 -8.50 1.21 1.60
N THR A 61 -8.43 1.48 2.91
CA THR A 61 -8.68 0.48 3.95
C THR A 61 -9.99 0.77 4.67
N TRP A 62 -10.72 -0.27 5.03
CA TRP A 62 -11.92 -0.22 5.86
C TRP A 62 -11.75 -1.11 7.09
N ASP A 63 -12.14 -0.60 8.25
CA ASP A 63 -12.13 -1.36 9.51
C ASP A 63 -13.50 -2.02 9.69
N ALA A 64 -13.58 -3.32 9.43
CA ALA A 64 -14.81 -4.10 9.59
C ALA A 64 -14.79 -4.84 10.93
N ASN A 65 -15.97 -5.29 11.38
CA ASN A 65 -16.13 -5.89 12.70
C ASN A 65 -15.77 -7.40 12.74
N ASP A 66 -14.88 -7.86 11.87
CA ASP A 66 -14.42 -9.25 11.74
C ASP A 66 -12.95 -9.40 12.16
N GLY A 67 -12.71 -9.39 13.47
CA GLY A 67 -11.36 -9.37 14.05
C GLY A 67 -10.44 -10.55 13.68
N GLU A 68 -10.97 -11.62 13.08
CA GLU A 68 -10.21 -12.77 12.60
C GLU A 68 -9.64 -12.58 11.19
N HIS A 69 -10.13 -11.60 10.43
CA HIS A 69 -9.60 -11.32 9.10
C HIS A 69 -8.16 -10.80 9.21
N ARG A 70 -7.22 -11.40 8.48
CA ARG A 70 -5.84 -10.92 8.40
C ARG A 70 -5.35 -10.97 6.96
N LEU A 71 -4.87 -9.83 6.51
CA LEU A 71 -4.29 -9.68 5.19
C LEU A 71 -2.81 -10.10 5.19
N THR A 72 -2.46 -10.97 4.25
CA THR A 72 -1.08 -11.38 3.98
C THR A 72 -0.54 -10.73 2.71
N ALA A 73 0.78 -10.61 2.57
CA ALA A 73 1.42 -10.00 1.41
C ALA A 73 1.03 -10.69 0.09
N GLY A 74 0.97 -12.02 0.08
CA GLY A 74 0.54 -12.81 -1.08
C GLY A 74 -0.89 -12.52 -1.52
N LYS A 75 -1.83 -12.32 -0.58
CA LYS A 75 -3.22 -11.99 -0.91
C LYS A 75 -3.40 -10.55 -1.38
N CYS A 76 -2.54 -9.63 -0.92
CA CYS A 76 -2.67 -8.20 -1.18
C CYS A 76 -2.09 -7.77 -2.53
N CYS A 77 -1.01 -8.40 -2.99
CA CYS A 77 -0.18 -7.87 -4.08
C CYS A 77 0.33 -8.93 -5.06
N ALA A 78 -0.41 -10.04 -5.21
CA ALA A 78 -0.18 -11.03 -6.27
C ALA A 78 -0.37 -10.45 -7.68
#